data_AF-A0AAV4I7J0-F1
#
_entry.id   AF-A0AAV4I7J0-F1
#
_cell.length_a   1.000
_cell.length_b   1.000
_cell.length_c   1.000
_cell.angle_alpha   90.00
_cell.angle_beta   90.00
_cell.angle_gamma   90.00
#
_symmetry.space_group_name_H-M   'P 1'
#
loop_
_entity.id
_entity.type
_entity.pdbx_description
1 polymer ?
#
loop_
_entity_poly.entity_id
_entity_poly.type
_entity_poly.pdbx_seq_one_letter_code
_entity_poly.pdbx_strand_id
1 'polypeptide(L)'
;MQIKPIDSSILTTNDKYTNVSASNAITITSLTSSLFTRCVPDRSQLQNRFNGPGLLLVSKHEILRAEYHDFFPDKMMIIQRGYIEAEIKDFGTVVCSHFSYLLDLSLEYDDTIGFKDYKEQQLAEIAIIDNKFGSRDHVIMADFNTGPRVETADSPDKVLVGEVPENYQVWLDHGYNTTYMTDDGRCTRCIENKLLDGQNNAVDFIMFKGNYIAGKEERVLDCYPPMSDHYGVRRTVCKRGE
;
A
#
# COMPACT_ATOMS: atom_id res chain seq x y z
N MET A 1 34.69 -10.06 -29.10
CA MET A 1 34.92 -8.61 -28.96
C MET A 1 34.67 -7.99 -30.32
N GLN A 2 33.85 -6.96 -30.57
CA GLN A 2 32.83 -6.23 -29.83
C GLN A 2 32.31 -5.22 -30.87
N ILE A 3 30.99 -5.08 -31.00
CA ILE A 3 30.25 -3.83 -31.31
C ILE A 3 30.26 -3.29 -32.77
N LYS A 4 29.01 -3.21 -33.30
CA LYS A 4 28.38 -2.26 -34.28
C LYS A 4 28.43 -2.59 -35.79
N PRO A 5 27.40 -2.21 -36.61
CA PRO A 5 26.66 -0.94 -36.53
C PRO A 5 25.12 -0.94 -36.72
N ILE A 6 24.60 0.24 -36.41
CA ILE A 6 23.25 0.82 -36.53
C ILE A 6 22.93 1.07 -38.01
N ASP A 7 21.67 0.99 -38.45
CA ASP A 7 21.08 2.20 -39.04
C ASP A 7 19.55 2.30 -38.96
N SER A 8 19.18 3.48 -38.52
CA SER A 8 17.92 4.19 -38.55
C SER A 8 17.61 4.73 -39.96
N SER A 9 16.34 5.11 -40.16
CA SER A 9 15.76 5.79 -41.34
C SER A 9 15.31 4.81 -42.44
N ILE A 10 14.09 4.86 -43.00
CA ILE A 10 13.35 6.02 -43.52
C ILE A 10 11.82 5.71 -43.57
N LEU A 11 11.06 6.55 -42.87
CA LEU A 11 9.81 7.27 -43.22
C LEU A 11 8.63 6.63 -43.99
N THR A 12 7.45 6.86 -43.37
CA THR A 12 6.09 7.22 -43.89
C THR A 12 5.29 6.12 -44.63
N THR A 13 3.97 5.95 -44.47
CA THR A 13 2.83 6.90 -44.42
C THR A 13 1.58 6.29 -43.74
N ASN A 14 0.68 7.19 -43.30
CA ASN A 14 -0.76 7.12 -43.02
C ASN A 14 -1.59 5.81 -43.16
N ASP A 15 -2.58 5.77 -42.26
CA ASP A 15 -3.97 5.30 -42.42
C ASP A 15 -4.44 4.00 -41.75
N LYS A 16 -5.46 4.22 -40.90
CA LYS A 16 -6.66 3.41 -40.62
C LYS A 16 -6.60 2.35 -39.50
N TYR A 17 -7.25 2.74 -38.40
CA TYR A 17 -8.03 1.90 -37.50
C TYR A 17 -8.48 0.58 -38.12
N THR A 18 -8.08 -0.53 -37.48
CA THR A 18 -8.79 -1.80 -37.61
C THR A 18 -9.04 -2.38 -36.22
N ASN A 19 -10.34 -2.50 -35.92
CA ASN A 19 -10.88 -3.20 -34.76
C ASN A 19 -10.37 -4.64 -34.74
N VAL A 20 -9.87 -5.11 -33.60
CA VAL A 20 -9.77 -6.54 -33.33
C VAL A 20 -11.01 -6.94 -32.55
N SER A 21 -11.92 -7.59 -33.27
CA SER A 21 -13.05 -8.34 -32.73
C SER A 21 -12.55 -9.54 -31.94
N ALA A 22 -12.82 -9.57 -30.63
CA ALA A 22 -12.73 -10.80 -29.85
C ALA A 22 -14.02 -11.59 -30.06
N SER A 23 -13.96 -12.64 -30.89
CA SER A 23 -15.06 -13.59 -31.03
C SER A 23 -15.15 -14.45 -29.76
N ASN A 24 -16.25 -14.29 -29.03
CA ASN A 24 -16.61 -15.17 -27.92
C ASN A 24 -17.07 -16.52 -28.47
N ALA A 25 -16.27 -17.56 -28.23
CA ALA A 25 -16.74 -18.94 -28.24
C ALA A 25 -16.23 -19.61 -26.96
N ILE A 26 -17.10 -19.70 -25.95
CA ILE A 26 -16.84 -20.48 -24.73
C ILE A 26 -17.43 -21.87 -24.96
N THR A 27 -16.57 -22.86 -25.18
CA THR A 27 -16.94 -24.28 -25.17
C THR A 27 -16.66 -24.83 -23.78
N ILE A 28 -17.71 -25.14 -23.01
CA ILE A 28 -17.56 -25.81 -21.71
C ILE A 28 -17.53 -27.32 -21.97
N THR A 29 -16.35 -27.92 -21.88
CA THR A 29 -16.19 -29.38 -21.80
C THR A 29 -16.01 -29.78 -20.34
N SER A 30 -16.91 -30.64 -19.85
CA SER A 30 -16.79 -31.30 -18.55
C SER A 30 -15.62 -32.27 -18.61
N LEU A 31 -14.54 -31.99 -17.87
CA LEU A 31 -13.44 -32.92 -17.65
C LEU A 31 -12.99 -32.86 -16.19
N THR A 32 -13.01 -34.04 -15.59
CA THR A 32 -12.78 -34.36 -14.19
C THR A 32 -11.33 -34.11 -13.75
N SER A 33 -11.17 -33.66 -12.50
CA SER A 33 -9.94 -33.72 -11.66
C SER A 33 -8.63 -33.01 -12.09
N SER A 34 -8.57 -32.28 -13.21
CA SER A 34 -7.32 -31.57 -13.61
C SER A 34 -7.38 -30.04 -13.58
N LEU A 35 -8.48 -29.44 -13.10
CA LEU A 35 -8.61 -27.98 -13.00
C LEU A 35 -7.64 -27.36 -11.98
N PHE A 36 -7.40 -28.04 -10.85
CA PHE A 36 -6.53 -27.50 -9.81
C PHE A 36 -5.08 -27.29 -10.27
N THR A 37 -4.54 -28.14 -11.14
CA THR A 37 -3.15 -28.02 -11.62
C THR A 37 -2.98 -27.00 -12.73
N ARG A 38 -4.06 -26.61 -13.43
CA ARG A 38 -4.02 -25.61 -14.51
C ARG A 38 -4.27 -24.18 -14.03
N CYS A 39 -4.78 -24.02 -12.80
CA CYS A 39 -5.02 -22.72 -12.19
C CYS A 39 -3.89 -22.27 -11.24
N VAL A 40 -2.89 -23.13 -11.00
CA VAL A 40 -1.67 -22.71 -10.30
C VAL A 40 -0.74 -22.07 -11.34
N PRO A 41 -0.56 -20.74 -11.33
CA PRO A 41 0.37 -20.09 -12.24
C PRO A 41 1.77 -20.71 -12.09
N ASP A 42 2.43 -20.96 -13.21
CA ASP A 42 3.84 -21.34 -13.22
C ASP A 42 4.67 -20.27 -12.48
N ARG A 43 5.78 -20.65 -11.84
CA ARG A 43 6.67 -19.73 -11.11
C ARG A 43 7.11 -18.55 -11.96
N SER A 44 7.21 -18.73 -13.28
CA SER A 44 7.52 -17.68 -14.25
C SER A 44 6.36 -16.70 -14.52
N GLN A 45 5.11 -17.12 -14.33
CA GLN A 45 3.90 -16.31 -14.44
C GLN A 45 3.50 -15.62 -13.13
N LEU A 46 4.14 -15.99 -12.00
CA LEU A 46 4.00 -15.33 -10.69
C LEU A 46 4.50 -13.88 -10.66
N GLN A 47 5.09 -13.36 -11.73
CA GLN A 47 5.41 -11.92 -11.86
C GLN A 47 4.25 -11.11 -12.48
N ASN A 48 3.25 -11.76 -13.09
CA ASN A 48 1.98 -11.16 -13.52
C ASN A 48 0.89 -11.46 -12.48
N ARG A 49 1.12 -11.11 -11.21
CA ARG A 49 0.14 -11.37 -10.14
C ARG A 49 -1.10 -10.53 -10.35
N PHE A 50 -2.26 -11.12 -10.05
CA PHE A 50 -3.56 -10.47 -10.16
C PHE A 50 -3.71 -9.23 -9.25
N ASN A 51 -2.81 -9.05 -8.26
CA ASN A 51 -2.72 -7.90 -7.36
C ASN A 51 -1.30 -7.74 -6.80
N GLY A 52 -0.31 -7.36 -7.63
CA GLY A 52 0.94 -6.85 -7.08
C GLY A 52 0.67 -5.57 -6.27
N PRO A 53 1.42 -5.27 -5.19
CA PRO A 53 1.19 -4.05 -4.42
C PRO A 53 1.48 -2.84 -5.30
N GLY A 54 0.41 -2.16 -5.70
CA GLY A 54 0.44 -0.95 -6.53
C GLY A 54 0.94 0.24 -5.74
N LEU A 55 2.23 0.26 -5.42
CA LEU A 55 2.88 1.35 -4.70
C LEU A 55 3.54 2.32 -5.67
N LEU A 56 3.40 3.61 -5.38
CA LEU A 56 4.03 4.67 -6.15
C LEU A 56 4.57 5.74 -5.19
N LEU A 57 5.88 6.00 -5.27
CA LEU A 57 6.53 7.11 -4.58
C LEU A 57 6.92 8.17 -5.62
N VAL A 58 6.40 9.39 -5.45
CA VAL A 58 6.75 10.54 -6.30
C VAL A 58 7.39 11.61 -5.44
N SER A 59 8.51 12.16 -5.91
CA SER A 59 9.24 13.22 -5.22
C SER A 59 9.61 14.34 -6.19
N LYS A 60 9.50 15.59 -5.71
CA LYS A 60 10.07 16.77 -6.40
C LYS A 60 11.57 16.93 -6.11
N HIS A 61 12.08 16.27 -5.07
CA HIS A 61 13.49 16.15 -4.77
C HIS A 61 14.08 14.92 -5.44
N GLU A 62 15.37 14.97 -5.74
CA GLU A 62 16.11 13.84 -6.31
C GLU A 62 16.00 12.60 -5.40
N ILE A 63 15.56 11.48 -5.99
CA ILE A 63 15.55 10.17 -5.35
C ILE A 63 16.92 9.54 -5.61
N LEU A 64 17.74 9.42 -4.57
CA LEU A 64 19.11 8.90 -4.68
C LEU A 64 19.12 7.38 -4.88
N ARG A 65 18.19 6.69 -4.23
CA ARG A 65 17.98 5.23 -4.33
C ARG A 65 16.52 4.93 -4.06
N ALA A 66 15.96 3.95 -4.77
CA ALA A 66 14.64 3.40 -4.48
C ALA A 66 14.62 1.90 -4.75
N GLU A 67 14.09 1.13 -3.81
CA GLU A 67 14.00 -0.33 -3.88
C GLU A 67 12.62 -0.77 -3.37
N TYR A 68 12.03 -1.73 -4.08
CA TYR A 68 10.81 -2.41 -3.64
C TYR A 68 11.18 -3.70 -2.91
N HIS A 69 10.48 -3.98 -1.82
CA HIS A 69 10.65 -5.18 -1.02
C HIS A 69 9.29 -5.81 -0.70
N ASP A 70 9.15 -7.09 -1.00
CA ASP A 70 8.08 -7.91 -0.42
C ASP A 70 8.31 -8.09 1.08
N PHE A 71 7.25 -8.06 1.90
CA PHE A 71 7.38 -8.39 3.32
C PHE A 71 7.78 -9.86 3.51
N PHE A 72 7.23 -10.75 2.69
CA PHE A 72 7.45 -12.18 2.79
C PHE A 72 7.83 -12.76 1.42
N PRO A 73 9.06 -12.50 0.91
CA PRO A 73 9.46 -12.89 -0.45
C PRO A 73 9.46 -14.40 -0.70
N ASP A 74 9.63 -15.19 0.36
CA ASP A 74 9.66 -16.66 0.30
C ASP A 74 8.28 -17.32 0.47
N LYS A 75 7.23 -16.54 0.72
CA LYS A 75 5.86 -17.03 0.90
C LYS A 75 5.03 -16.79 -0.36
N MET A 76 4.21 -17.76 -0.75
CA MET A 76 3.23 -17.57 -1.81
C MET A 76 1.92 -17.09 -1.19
N MET A 77 1.64 -15.80 -1.34
CA MET A 77 0.46 -15.16 -0.75
C MET A 77 -0.46 -14.63 -1.84
N ILE A 78 -1.77 -14.70 -1.62
CA ILE A 78 -2.78 -14.15 -2.54
C ILE A 78 -2.69 -12.64 -2.52
N ILE A 79 -2.63 -12.06 -1.32
CA ILE A 79 -2.50 -10.63 -1.12
C ILE A 79 -1.05 -10.36 -0.73
N GLN A 80 -0.18 -10.27 -1.74
CA GLN A 80 1.21 -9.89 -1.52
C GLN A 80 1.29 -8.41 -1.15
N ARG A 81 1.83 -8.13 0.03
CA ARG A 81 2.18 -6.78 0.48
C ARG A 81 3.69 -6.59 0.46
N GLY A 82 4.08 -5.33 0.43
CA GLY A 82 5.46 -4.90 0.42
C GLY A 82 5.57 -3.40 0.67
N TYR A 83 6.79 -2.89 0.54
CA TYR A 83 7.08 -1.47 0.70
C TYR A 83 8.14 -1.01 -0.29
N ILE A 84 8.09 0.27 -0.63
CA ILE A 84 9.18 0.99 -1.30
C ILE A 84 10.01 1.68 -0.23
N GLU A 85 11.30 1.40 -0.18
CA GLU A 85 12.30 2.19 0.53
C GLU A 85 12.94 3.16 -0.46
N ALA A 86 12.92 4.46 -0.16
CA ALA A 86 13.57 5.48 -0.97
C ALA A 86 14.45 6.40 -0.12
N GLU A 87 15.62 6.75 -0.63
CA GLU A 87 16.48 7.78 -0.03
C GLU A 87 16.31 9.08 -0.81
N ILE A 88 15.75 10.10 -0.14
CA ILE A 88 15.45 11.40 -0.75
C ILE A 88 16.53 12.41 -0.37
N LYS A 89 17.13 13.05 -1.37
CA LYS A 89 18.20 14.03 -1.18
C LYS A 89 17.77 15.14 -0.21
N ASP A 90 18.65 15.42 0.76
CA ASP A 90 18.48 16.43 1.82
C ASP A 90 17.30 16.20 2.78
N PHE A 91 16.64 15.04 2.70
CA PHE A 91 15.50 14.70 3.55
C PHE A 91 15.72 13.40 4.36
N GLY A 92 16.27 12.36 3.72
CA GLY A 92 16.51 11.06 4.33
C GLY A 92 15.61 9.96 3.79
N THR A 93 15.47 8.90 4.59
CA THR A 93 14.75 7.69 4.20
C THR A 93 13.23 7.87 4.29
N VAL A 94 12.53 7.50 3.22
CA VAL A 94 11.08 7.42 3.13
C VAL A 94 10.66 5.98 2.82
N VAL A 95 9.68 5.49 3.56
CA VAL A 95 9.05 4.18 3.36
C VAL A 95 7.61 4.40 2.89
N CYS A 96 7.24 3.84 1.75
CA CYS A 96 5.87 3.83 1.23
C CYS A 96 5.34 2.41 1.27
N SER A 97 4.18 2.17 1.88
CA SER A 97 3.64 0.81 2.08
C SER A 97 2.11 0.77 1.94
N HIS A 98 1.58 -0.45 1.88
CA HIS A 98 0.17 -0.76 2.03
C HIS A 98 0.10 -2.09 2.79
N PHE A 99 -0.32 -2.03 4.05
CA PHE A 99 -0.34 -3.18 4.96
C PHE A 99 -1.58 -4.05 4.75
N SER A 100 -1.54 -5.25 5.31
CA SER A 100 -2.65 -6.19 5.23
C SER A 100 -3.92 -5.66 5.90
N TYR A 101 -5.06 -5.85 5.23
CA TYR A 101 -6.39 -5.47 5.71
C TYR A 101 -7.08 -6.67 6.35
N LEU A 102 -7.90 -6.44 7.38
CA LEU A 102 -8.67 -7.50 8.01
C LEU A 102 -9.84 -7.91 7.11
N LEU A 103 -9.70 -9.03 6.42
CA LEU A 103 -10.81 -9.67 5.74
C LEU A 103 -11.50 -10.64 6.68
N ASP A 104 -12.84 -10.62 6.70
CA ASP A 104 -13.67 -11.61 7.40
C ASP A 104 -13.43 -13.04 6.90
N LEU A 105 -12.91 -13.17 5.67
CA LEU A 105 -12.49 -14.41 5.06
C LEU A 105 -10.96 -14.42 4.98
N SER A 106 -10.31 -15.38 5.63
CA SER A 106 -8.91 -15.70 5.32
C SER A 106 -8.87 -16.27 3.91
N LEU A 107 -8.42 -15.47 2.95
CA LEU A 107 -8.32 -15.92 1.57
C LEU A 107 -7.10 -16.83 1.40
N GLU A 108 -6.07 -16.65 2.23
CA GLU A 108 -4.82 -17.40 2.16
C GLU A 108 -5.08 -18.92 2.25
N TYR A 109 -4.90 -19.60 1.12
CA TYR A 109 -5.30 -21.01 0.92
C TYR A 109 -4.39 -22.04 1.60
N ASP A 110 -3.26 -21.61 2.15
CA ASP A 110 -2.19 -22.50 2.53
C ASP A 110 -1.71 -22.24 3.97
N ASP A 111 -1.80 -23.28 4.80
CA ASP A 111 -1.24 -23.32 6.15
C ASP A 111 0.29 -23.03 6.15
N THR A 112 0.96 -23.13 4.99
CA THR A 112 2.38 -22.75 4.83
C THR A 112 2.65 -21.25 4.98
N ILE A 113 1.62 -20.40 4.85
CA ILE A 113 1.78 -18.95 5.07
C ILE A 113 2.03 -18.66 6.54
N GLY A 114 1.56 -19.52 7.45
CA GLY A 114 1.93 -19.47 8.87
C GLY A 114 1.39 -18.24 9.62
N PHE A 115 0.29 -17.65 9.16
CA PHE A 115 -0.46 -16.63 9.89
C PHE A 115 -1.88 -17.14 10.13
N LYS A 116 -2.39 -16.99 11.35
CA LYS A 116 -3.74 -17.38 11.75
C LYS A 116 -4.81 -16.51 11.08
N ASP A 117 -4.53 -15.22 10.97
CA ASP A 117 -5.42 -14.21 10.42
C ASP A 117 -4.62 -13.00 9.90
N TYR A 118 -5.29 -12.08 9.22
CA TYR A 118 -4.67 -10.88 8.68
C TYR A 118 -4.16 -9.92 9.77
N LYS A 119 -4.71 -10.00 10.99
CA LYS A 119 -4.18 -9.25 12.13
C LYS A 119 -2.78 -9.73 12.51
N GLU A 120 -2.56 -11.05 12.57
CA GLU A 120 -1.23 -11.63 12.82
C GLU A 120 -0.27 -11.34 11.66
N GLN A 121 -0.74 -11.45 10.41
CA GLN A 121 0.06 -11.05 9.25
C GLN A 121 0.51 -9.59 9.34
N GLN A 122 -0.42 -8.67 9.63
CA GLN A 122 -0.12 -7.25 9.76
C GLN A 122 0.91 -6.99 10.88
N LEU A 123 0.81 -7.67 12.03
CA LEU A 123 1.84 -7.57 13.09
C LEU A 123 3.24 -8.00 12.60
N ALA A 124 3.33 -9.07 11.81
CA ALA A 124 4.59 -9.51 11.24
C ALA A 124 5.15 -8.50 10.21
N GLU A 125 4.29 -7.86 9.43
CA GLU A 125 4.68 -6.76 8.51
C GLU A 125 5.21 -5.54 9.28
N ILE A 126 4.55 -5.14 10.37
CA ILE A 126 5.00 -4.06 11.27
C ILE A 126 6.38 -4.37 11.85
N ALA A 127 6.58 -5.60 12.32
CA ALA A 127 7.85 -6.05 12.88
C ALA A 127 9.00 -5.99 11.86
N ILE A 128 8.74 -6.26 10.58
CA ILE A 128 9.76 -6.11 9.53
C ILE A 128 10.19 -4.65 9.37
N ILE A 129 9.24 -3.71 9.39
CA ILE A 129 9.57 -2.29 9.32
C ILE A 129 10.37 -1.86 10.54
N ASP A 130 9.92 -2.17 11.75
CA ASP A 130 10.65 -1.75 12.97
C ASP A 130 12.03 -2.42 13.06
N ASN A 131 12.17 -3.70 12.71
CA ASN A 131 13.49 -4.35 12.68
C ASN A 131 14.47 -3.72 11.68
N LYS A 132 13.98 -3.27 10.52
CA LYS A 132 14.83 -2.70 9.46
C LYS A 132 15.11 -1.21 9.64
N PHE A 133 14.14 -0.45 10.15
CA PHE A 133 14.19 1.00 10.17
C PHE A 133 14.10 1.59 11.58
N GLY A 134 13.67 0.82 12.58
CA GLY A 134 13.39 1.29 13.93
C GLY A 134 14.58 1.89 14.68
N SER A 135 15.81 1.59 14.26
CA SER A 135 17.03 2.18 14.85
C SER A 135 17.55 3.42 14.11
N ARG A 136 16.85 3.92 13.08
CA ARG A 136 17.29 5.07 12.27
C ARG A 136 16.15 6.03 11.95
N ASP A 137 16.52 7.25 11.62
CA ASP A 137 15.60 8.29 11.17
C ASP A 137 14.92 7.87 9.86
N HIS A 138 13.59 7.84 9.84
CA HIS A 138 12.80 7.62 8.63
C HIS A 138 11.37 8.13 8.79
N VAL A 139 10.73 8.35 7.65
CA VAL A 139 9.29 8.61 7.53
C VAL A 139 8.62 7.42 6.86
N ILE A 140 7.49 6.97 7.38
CA ILE A 140 6.63 5.97 6.75
C ILE A 140 5.27 6.58 6.42
N MET A 141 4.85 6.42 5.17
CA MET A 141 3.56 6.86 4.65
C MET A 141 2.87 5.63 4.07
N ALA A 142 1.69 5.30 4.58
CA ALA A 142 1.01 4.09 4.15
C ALA A 142 -0.49 4.18 4.36
N ASP A 143 -1.20 3.34 3.62
CA ASP A 143 -2.42 2.72 4.15
C ASP A 143 -1.97 1.64 5.14
N PHE A 144 -2.10 1.94 6.43
CA PHE A 144 -1.72 1.03 7.51
C PHE A 144 -2.74 -0.08 7.70
N ASN A 145 -3.97 0.06 7.17
CA ASN A 145 -5.09 -0.82 7.47
C ASN A 145 -5.24 -1.12 8.97
N THR A 146 -4.83 -0.17 9.80
CA THR A 146 -5.05 -0.20 11.25
C THR A 146 -5.18 1.22 11.76
N GLY A 147 -6.01 1.42 12.78
CA GLY A 147 -6.31 2.74 13.32
C GLY A 147 -7.03 2.68 14.67
N PRO A 148 -7.04 3.80 15.40
CA PRO A 148 -7.68 3.87 16.70
C PRO A 148 -9.20 3.79 16.60
N ARG A 149 -9.83 3.30 17.66
CA ARG A 149 -11.28 3.44 17.87
C ARG A 149 -11.56 4.74 18.62
N VAL A 150 -12.55 5.48 18.14
CA VAL A 150 -13.01 6.74 18.75
C VAL A 150 -14.53 6.71 18.86
N GLU A 151 -15.03 6.48 20.08
CA GLU A 151 -16.48 6.28 20.30
C GLU A 151 -17.28 7.57 20.24
N THR A 152 -16.67 8.70 20.62
CA THR A 152 -17.32 10.00 20.71
C THR A 152 -16.38 11.11 20.22
N ALA A 153 -16.88 12.01 19.39
CA ALA A 153 -16.14 13.16 18.88
C ALA A 153 -17.08 14.35 18.62
N ASP A 154 -16.49 15.51 18.29
CA ASP A 154 -17.19 16.75 17.95
C ASP A 154 -17.86 16.71 16.57
N SER A 155 -17.48 15.77 15.70
CA SER A 155 -18.11 15.57 14.39
C SER A 155 -18.27 14.08 14.03
N PRO A 156 -19.28 13.70 13.24
CA PRO A 156 -19.57 12.30 12.91
C PRO A 156 -18.44 11.58 12.16
N ASP A 157 -17.71 12.30 11.32
CA ASP A 157 -16.56 11.80 10.56
C ASP A 157 -15.32 11.54 11.43
N LYS A 158 -15.33 11.95 12.71
CA LYS A 158 -14.30 11.63 13.71
C LYS A 158 -14.70 10.53 14.68
N VAL A 159 -15.93 10.01 14.56
CA VAL A 159 -16.34 8.80 15.28
C VAL A 159 -15.86 7.61 14.46
N LEU A 160 -14.88 6.88 15.00
CA LEU A 160 -14.14 5.84 14.30
C LEU A 160 -14.42 4.48 14.93
N VAL A 161 -14.76 3.49 14.11
CA VAL A 161 -14.99 2.12 14.60
C VAL A 161 -13.69 1.43 15.00
N GLY A 162 -12.58 1.81 14.35
CA GLY A 162 -11.24 1.28 14.56
C GLY A 162 -11.01 0.01 13.76
N GLU A 163 -9.89 -0.04 13.06
CA GLU A 163 -9.42 -1.21 12.30
C GLU A 163 -8.24 -1.80 13.08
N VAL A 164 -8.40 -2.98 13.67
CA VAL A 164 -7.38 -3.64 14.52
C VAL A 164 -6.62 -2.66 15.44
N PRO A 165 -7.28 -1.90 16.34
CA PRO A 165 -6.63 -0.80 17.09
C PRO A 165 -5.39 -1.18 17.89
N GLU A 166 -5.29 -2.45 18.28
CA GLU A 166 -4.11 -3.03 18.93
C GLU A 166 -2.85 -2.99 18.06
N ASN A 167 -2.96 -3.16 16.73
CA ASN A 167 -1.82 -3.09 15.82
C ASN A 167 -1.40 -1.63 15.57
N TYR A 168 -2.36 -0.71 15.58
CA TYR A 168 -2.07 0.73 15.60
C TYR A 168 -1.29 1.11 16.86
N GLN A 169 -1.67 0.58 18.02
CA GLN A 169 -0.93 0.82 19.26
C GLN A 169 0.51 0.30 19.21
N VAL A 170 0.77 -0.82 18.52
CA VAL A 170 2.15 -1.33 18.33
C VAL A 170 3.05 -0.33 17.61
N TRP A 171 2.55 0.40 16.60
CA TRP A 171 3.33 1.48 15.98
C TRP A 171 3.73 2.56 16.98
N LEU A 172 2.77 3.00 17.80
CA LEU A 172 3.02 4.02 18.82
C LEU A 172 4.01 3.52 19.89
N ASP A 173 3.87 2.27 20.32
CA ASP A 173 4.73 1.63 21.32
C ASP A 173 6.16 1.45 20.79
N HIS A 174 6.32 1.22 19.48
CA HIS A 174 7.62 1.24 18.80
C HIS A 174 8.20 2.66 18.63
N GLY A 175 7.53 3.70 19.14
CA GLY A 175 8.02 5.07 19.14
C GLY A 175 7.80 5.82 17.82
N TYR A 176 6.89 5.35 16.96
CA TYR A 176 6.47 6.10 15.79
C TYR A 176 5.56 7.27 16.19
N ASN A 177 5.83 8.44 15.62
CA ASN A 177 5.11 9.67 15.92
C ASN A 177 4.14 10.06 14.80
N THR A 178 2.88 10.29 15.18
CA THR A 178 1.85 10.93 14.35
C THR A 178 1.08 11.95 15.19
N THR A 179 0.58 13.01 14.54
CA THR A 179 -0.31 14.00 15.18
C THR A 179 -1.68 14.04 14.52
N TYR A 180 -1.97 13.12 13.58
CA TYR A 180 -3.21 13.08 12.83
C TYR A 180 -4.45 13.13 13.72
N MET A 181 -4.49 12.31 14.77
CA MET A 181 -5.64 12.21 15.66
C MET A 181 -5.90 13.47 16.48
N THR A 182 -4.87 14.28 16.75
CA THR A 182 -5.02 15.55 17.48
C THR A 182 -5.27 16.73 16.55
N ASP A 183 -4.70 16.70 15.35
CA ASP A 183 -4.71 17.82 14.41
C ASP A 183 -5.97 17.85 13.52
N ASP A 184 -6.49 16.68 13.17
CA ASP A 184 -7.62 16.50 12.26
C ASP A 184 -8.60 15.44 12.79
N GLY A 185 -8.13 14.19 12.92
CA GLY A 185 -8.85 13.07 13.53
C GLY A 185 -10.07 12.55 12.76
N ARG A 186 -10.37 13.10 11.58
CA ARG A 186 -11.42 12.56 10.70
C ARG A 186 -11.02 11.21 10.13
N CYS A 187 -11.98 10.42 9.70
CA CYS A 187 -11.73 9.20 8.95
C CYS A 187 -10.98 9.50 7.65
N THR A 188 -10.13 8.56 7.23
CA THR A 188 -9.48 8.56 5.91
C THR A 188 -10.23 7.64 4.96
N ARG A 189 -10.95 6.64 5.48
CA ARG A 189 -11.92 5.81 4.78
C ARG A 189 -13.29 6.02 5.44
N CYS A 190 -14.18 6.73 4.76
CA CYS A 190 -15.38 7.30 5.40
C CYS A 190 -16.69 6.88 4.76
N ILE A 191 -17.72 6.68 5.58
CA ILE A 191 -19.05 6.22 5.16
C ILE A 191 -19.76 7.21 4.22
N GLU A 192 -19.44 8.51 4.28
CA GLU A 192 -19.98 9.49 3.33
C GLU A 192 -19.37 9.38 1.92
N ASN A 193 -18.22 8.73 1.80
CA ASN A 193 -17.60 8.50 0.51
C ASN A 193 -18.39 7.43 -0.26
N LYS A 194 -19.03 7.83 -1.35
CA LYS A 194 -19.91 6.93 -2.15
C LYS A 194 -19.18 5.77 -2.83
N LEU A 195 -17.85 5.78 -2.87
CA LEU A 195 -17.05 4.65 -3.36
C LEU A 195 -16.82 3.59 -2.28
N LEU A 196 -17.12 3.92 -1.02
CA LEU A 196 -17.00 3.03 0.11
C LEU A 196 -18.33 2.36 0.43
N ASP A 197 -18.28 1.05 0.69
CA ASP A 197 -19.31 0.32 1.42
C ASP A 197 -18.70 -0.16 2.75
N GLY A 198 -18.83 0.65 3.81
CA GLY A 198 -18.06 0.44 5.02
C GLY A 198 -18.30 1.47 6.13
N GLN A 199 -17.40 1.48 7.10
CA GLN A 199 -17.48 2.31 8.31
C GLN A 199 -16.35 3.34 8.35
N ASN A 200 -16.52 4.37 9.18
CA ASN A 200 -15.53 5.41 9.40
C ASN A 200 -14.28 4.83 10.08
N ASN A 201 -13.17 4.86 9.36
CA ASN A 201 -11.86 4.42 9.83
C ASN A 201 -10.80 5.46 9.43
N ALA A 202 -9.86 5.73 10.34
CA ALA A 202 -8.61 6.43 10.02
C ALA A 202 -7.51 5.38 9.94
N VAL A 203 -7.08 5.03 8.73
CA VAL A 203 -6.10 3.98 8.46
C VAL A 203 -4.91 4.46 7.63
N ASP A 204 -5.01 5.65 7.05
CA ASP A 204 -3.94 6.28 6.31
C ASP A 204 -3.21 7.27 7.22
N PHE A 205 -1.89 7.14 7.34
CA PHE A 205 -1.10 7.98 8.24
C PHE A 205 0.24 8.36 7.63
N ILE A 206 0.83 9.45 8.14
CA ILE A 206 2.24 9.78 7.95
C ILE A 206 2.91 9.73 9.32
N MET A 207 3.59 8.61 9.59
CA MET A 207 4.33 8.41 10.83
C MET A 207 5.84 8.59 10.60
N PHE A 208 6.57 8.95 11.64
CA PHE A 208 8.03 9.02 11.55
C PHE A 208 8.69 8.61 12.86
N LYS A 209 9.95 8.21 12.76
CA LYS A 209 10.83 7.93 13.88
C LYS A 209 12.14 8.68 13.67
N GLY A 210 12.73 9.20 14.75
CA GLY A 210 14.00 9.91 14.70
C GLY A 210 13.88 11.44 14.73
N ASN A 211 14.92 12.10 14.21
CA ASN A 211 15.14 13.54 14.40
C ASN A 211 14.36 14.44 13.42
N TYR A 212 13.03 14.38 13.50
CA TYR A 212 12.13 15.21 12.69
C TYR A 212 11.31 16.20 13.54
N ILE A 213 10.99 17.35 12.95
CA ILE A 213 9.93 18.24 13.39
C ILE A 213 8.80 18.09 12.38
N ALA A 214 7.58 17.94 12.87
CA ALA A 214 6.41 17.96 12.02
C ALA A 214 5.51 19.15 12.32
N GLY A 215 4.90 19.68 11.26
CA GLY A 215 3.76 20.57 11.36
C GLY A 215 2.47 19.79 11.50
N LYS A 216 1.36 20.50 11.27
CA LYS A 216 0.01 19.95 11.29
C LYS A 216 -0.12 18.78 10.30
N GLU A 217 -0.77 17.72 10.73
CA GLU A 217 -1.23 16.61 9.90
C GLU A 217 -2.73 16.74 9.60
N GLU A 218 -3.16 16.57 8.35
CA GLU A 218 -4.55 16.81 7.96
C GLU A 218 -5.04 15.91 6.82
N ARG A 219 -6.36 15.68 6.77
CA ARG A 219 -7.01 15.00 5.65
C ARG A 219 -7.14 15.96 4.46
N VAL A 220 -6.83 15.45 3.27
CA VAL A 220 -6.85 16.19 2.00
C VAL A 220 -7.55 15.40 0.90
N LEU A 221 -7.80 16.07 -0.23
CA LEU A 221 -8.47 15.49 -1.40
C LEU A 221 -9.95 15.13 -1.13
N ASP A 222 -10.60 15.87 -0.23
CA ASP A 222 -12.04 15.86 0.03
C ASP A 222 -12.82 16.49 -1.16
N CYS A 223 -12.73 15.91 -2.36
CA CYS A 223 -13.36 16.43 -3.58
C CYS A 223 -14.63 15.68 -3.98
N TYR A 224 -15.47 16.32 -4.80
CA TYR A 224 -16.66 15.72 -5.41
C TYR A 224 -16.57 15.80 -6.95
N PRO A 225 -16.70 14.69 -7.68
CA PRO A 225 -16.81 13.31 -7.18
C PRO A 225 -15.53 12.84 -6.45
N PRO A 226 -15.62 11.86 -5.54
CA PRO A 226 -14.44 11.30 -4.86
C PRO A 226 -13.49 10.64 -5.87
N MET A 227 -12.18 10.75 -5.63
CA MET A 227 -11.14 10.16 -6.50
C MET A 227 -10.78 8.72 -6.12
N SER A 228 -10.99 8.36 -4.85
CA SER A 228 -10.76 7.04 -4.26
C SER A 228 -11.76 6.87 -3.10
N ASP A 229 -11.99 5.64 -2.66
CA ASP A 229 -12.64 5.29 -1.40
C ASP A 229 -11.86 5.72 -0.15
N HIS A 230 -10.58 6.09 -0.32
CA HIS A 230 -9.76 6.74 0.68
C HIS A 230 -9.55 8.24 0.36
N TYR A 231 -9.47 9.05 1.40
CA TYR A 231 -8.98 10.42 1.38
C TYR A 231 -7.48 10.45 1.64
N GLY A 232 -6.79 11.44 1.07
CA GLY A 232 -5.35 11.58 1.28
C GLY A 232 -5.03 12.14 2.67
N VAL A 233 -3.80 11.90 3.14
CA VAL A 233 -3.24 12.56 4.32
C VAL A 233 -2.04 13.41 3.92
N ARG A 234 -1.98 14.62 4.48
CA ARG A 234 -0.88 15.56 4.26
C ARG A 234 -0.23 15.90 5.59
N ARG A 235 1.11 15.93 5.57
CA ARG A 235 1.91 16.43 6.68
C ARG A 235 3.12 17.20 6.14
N THR A 236 3.52 18.25 6.85
CA THR A 236 4.83 18.86 6.66
C THR A 236 5.80 18.24 7.64
N VAL A 237 6.89 17.65 7.15
CA VAL A 237 7.96 17.06 7.96
C VAL A 237 9.28 17.72 7.58
N CYS A 238 10.06 18.10 8.58
CA CYS A 238 11.37 18.73 8.44
C CYS A 238 12.39 17.93 9.25
N LYS A 239 13.51 17.55 8.63
CA LYS A 239 14.64 17.00 9.37
C LYS A 239 15.23 18.11 10.26
N ARG A 240 15.44 17.85 11.55
CA ARG A 240 16.19 18.81 12.39
C ARG A 240 17.63 18.86 11.89
N GLY A 241 18.16 20.07 11.70
CA GLY A 241 19.60 20.22 11.48
C GLY A 241 20.36 19.63 12.66
N GLU A 242 21.49 19.00 12.39
CA GLU A 242 22.48 18.59 13.40
C GLU A 242 23.07 19.81 14.12
#